data_AF-A0A2C9A6D5-F1
#
_entry.id   AF-A0A2C9A6D5-F1
#
_cell.length_a   1.000
_cell.length_b   1.000
_cell.length_c   1.000
_cell.angle_alpha   90.00
_cell.angle_beta   90.00
_cell.angle_gamma   90.00
#
_symmetry.space_group_name_H-M   'P 1'
#
loop_
_entity.id
_entity.type
_entity.pdbx_description
1 polymer ?
#
loop_
_entity_poly.entity_id
_entity_poly.type
_entity_poly.pdbx_seq_one_letter_code
_entity_poly.pdbx_strand_id
1 'polypeptide(L)'
;MISTLQLLAELKEQKNGEQKKFNVNSPLAVYFGYNNSGQLRLSFLSTTKPPKLEPTKYINIVQGPDKTGSFWLCFDVLLPDQENVFAAFCENIVSSISYTVTEEQAYLAIRRQYAKWKALFRNSSGVIFSKEYIQGFFGELFFLSRFMIGKYGVERAIKSWSGVDGTSKDFSIDANWYELKTIGAKSPVVQISSISQLDSDNEGFLVINKVETMSDEYDGADCCIKSLFNSISDQIKDEELETIFGEKMASTNIFSNDKAVNMKFAVQSTTFYKVDDDFPRLTRKNVGFSEINDVQYSLSVESLKKYEVNLND
;
A
#
# COMPACT_ATOMS: atom_id res chain seq x y z
N MET A 1 -29.81 -23.29 -6.10
CA MET A 1 -28.72 -22.40 -6.52
C MET A 1 -27.48 -23.28 -6.58
N ILE A 2 -26.81 -23.40 -7.72
CA ILE A 2 -25.57 -24.18 -7.79
C ILE A 2 -24.52 -23.43 -6.98
N SER A 3 -23.89 -24.09 -6.00
CA SER A 3 -22.86 -23.47 -5.17
C SER A 3 -21.63 -23.18 -6.03
N THR A 4 -20.97 -22.05 -5.81
CA THR A 4 -19.78 -21.69 -6.61
C THR A 4 -18.58 -22.61 -6.34
N LEU A 5 -18.61 -23.35 -5.22
CA LEU A 5 -17.70 -24.47 -4.94
C LEU A 5 -17.96 -25.67 -5.86
N GLN A 6 -19.22 -25.93 -6.26
CA GLN A 6 -19.54 -26.92 -7.31
C GLN A 6 -19.06 -26.43 -8.68
N LEU A 7 -19.20 -25.14 -8.99
CA LEU A 7 -18.63 -24.55 -10.21
C LEU A 7 -17.11 -24.74 -10.29
N LEU A 8 -16.38 -24.40 -9.22
CA LEU A 8 -14.92 -24.58 -9.18
C LEU A 8 -14.50 -26.05 -9.22
N ALA A 9 -15.25 -26.95 -8.60
CA ALA A 9 -15.00 -28.39 -8.66
C ALA A 9 -15.19 -28.96 -10.09
N GLU A 10 -16.21 -28.49 -10.82
CA GLU A 10 -16.46 -28.86 -12.22
C GLU A 10 -15.42 -28.31 -13.21
N LEU A 11 -14.59 -27.36 -12.78
CA LEU A 11 -13.58 -26.69 -13.59
C LEU A 11 -12.17 -27.27 -13.46
N LYS A 12 -11.92 -28.17 -12.50
CA LYS A 12 -10.58 -28.73 -12.24
C LYS A 12 -9.97 -29.50 -13.42
N GLU A 13 -10.76 -29.83 -14.44
CA GLU A 13 -10.31 -30.55 -15.65
C GLU A 13 -10.32 -29.69 -16.93
N GLN A 14 -10.66 -28.39 -16.87
CA GLN A 14 -10.74 -27.54 -18.06
C GLN A 14 -9.39 -27.01 -18.52
N LYS A 15 -9.25 -26.82 -19.84
CA LYS A 15 -8.07 -26.19 -20.45
C LYS A 15 -8.19 -24.66 -20.43
N ASN A 16 -7.05 -23.98 -20.44
CA ASN A 16 -6.99 -22.53 -20.60
C ASN A 16 -7.79 -22.08 -21.83
N GLY A 17 -8.61 -21.04 -21.68
CA GLY A 17 -9.46 -20.50 -22.74
C GLY A 17 -10.85 -21.12 -22.85
N GLU A 18 -11.13 -22.20 -22.12
CA GLU A 18 -12.46 -22.83 -22.11
C GLU A 18 -13.39 -22.17 -21.07
N GLN A 19 -14.66 -22.02 -21.43
CA GLN A 19 -15.72 -21.50 -20.56
C GLN A 19 -16.98 -22.34 -20.75
N LYS A 20 -17.67 -22.65 -19.65
CA LYS A 20 -18.93 -23.38 -19.65
C LYS A 20 -20.08 -22.43 -19.41
N LYS A 21 -21.20 -22.61 -20.14
CA LYS A 21 -22.43 -21.86 -19.90
C LYS A 21 -23.12 -22.36 -18.65
N PHE A 22 -23.59 -21.45 -17.81
CA PHE A 22 -24.34 -21.74 -16.60
C PHE A 22 -25.80 -21.33 -16.74
N ASN A 23 -26.70 -22.21 -16.29
CA ASN A 23 -28.13 -21.96 -16.31
C ASN A 23 -28.49 -21.03 -15.15
N VAL A 24 -28.66 -19.75 -15.48
CA VAL A 24 -29.11 -18.70 -14.58
C VAL A 24 -30.37 -18.10 -15.19
N ASN A 25 -31.42 -17.95 -14.40
CA ASN A 25 -32.63 -17.27 -14.85
C ASN A 25 -32.34 -15.77 -14.94
N SER A 26 -31.82 -15.32 -16.07
CA SER A 26 -31.33 -13.97 -16.30
C SER A 26 -31.42 -13.65 -17.81
N PRO A 27 -31.64 -12.38 -18.20
CA PRO A 27 -31.57 -11.95 -19.58
C PRO A 27 -30.13 -11.99 -20.12
N LEU A 28 -29.11 -12.05 -19.25
CA LEU A 28 -27.72 -12.24 -19.62
C LEU A 28 -27.34 -13.72 -19.60
N ALA A 29 -26.70 -14.21 -20.66
CA ALA A 29 -26.13 -15.54 -20.64
C ALA A 29 -24.82 -15.55 -19.85
N VAL A 30 -24.73 -16.44 -18.85
CA VAL A 30 -23.61 -16.50 -17.90
C VAL A 30 -22.66 -17.63 -18.27
N TYR A 31 -21.37 -17.34 -18.26
CA TYR A 31 -20.31 -18.31 -18.50
C TYR A 31 -19.25 -18.22 -17.40
N PHE A 32 -18.65 -19.35 -17.06
CA PHE A 32 -17.56 -19.43 -16.08
C PHE A 32 -16.51 -20.41 -16.56
N GLY A 33 -15.23 -20.11 -16.35
CA GLY A 33 -14.10 -20.94 -16.78
C GLY A 33 -12.78 -20.20 -16.70
N TYR A 34 -11.90 -20.42 -17.67
CA TYR A 34 -10.57 -19.81 -17.74
C TYR A 34 -10.39 -18.96 -18.99
N ASN A 35 -9.67 -17.84 -18.87
CA ASN A 35 -9.19 -17.11 -20.03
C ASN A 35 -7.97 -17.81 -20.66
N ASN A 36 -7.50 -17.32 -21.81
CA ASN A 36 -6.36 -17.91 -22.53
C ASN A 36 -5.05 -17.88 -21.72
N SER A 37 -4.95 -17.01 -20.72
CA SER A 37 -3.80 -16.88 -19.82
C SER A 37 -3.92 -17.78 -18.59
N GLY A 38 -4.96 -18.61 -18.49
CA GLY A 38 -5.19 -19.52 -17.35
C GLY A 38 -5.75 -18.85 -16.11
N GLN A 39 -6.27 -17.62 -16.21
CA GLN A 39 -6.95 -16.95 -15.11
C GLN A 39 -8.42 -17.31 -15.09
N LEU A 40 -8.97 -17.50 -13.89
CA LEU A 40 -10.41 -17.69 -13.71
C LEU A 40 -11.18 -16.48 -14.25
N ARG A 41 -12.28 -16.77 -14.94
CA ARG A 41 -13.09 -15.79 -15.67
C ARG A 41 -14.57 -16.04 -15.44
N LEU A 42 -15.29 -14.98 -15.05
CA LEU A 42 -16.75 -14.90 -15.09
C LEU A 42 -17.18 -13.98 -16.23
N SER A 43 -18.03 -14.47 -17.12
CA SER A 43 -18.43 -13.73 -18.33
C SER A 43 -19.95 -13.64 -18.48
N PHE A 44 -20.38 -12.51 -19.02
CA PHE A 44 -21.77 -12.22 -19.36
C PHE A 44 -21.87 -11.86 -20.83
N LEU A 45 -22.74 -12.56 -21.55
CA LEU A 45 -23.09 -12.30 -22.95
C LEU A 45 -24.46 -11.63 -23.04
N SER A 46 -24.57 -10.66 -23.93
CA SER A 46 -25.70 -9.74 -24.06
C SER A 46 -25.88 -9.25 -25.49
N THR A 47 -27.05 -8.69 -25.78
CA THR A 47 -27.36 -8.01 -27.03
C THR A 47 -27.13 -6.49 -26.95
N THR A 48 -27.10 -5.93 -25.74
CA THR A 48 -26.86 -4.51 -25.49
C THR A 48 -25.45 -4.24 -24.97
N LYS A 49 -24.95 -3.02 -25.23
CA LYS A 49 -23.59 -2.64 -24.81
C LYS A 49 -23.49 -2.56 -23.28
N PRO A 50 -22.54 -3.26 -22.63
CA PRO A 50 -22.37 -3.20 -21.19
C PRO A 50 -21.93 -1.80 -20.72
N PRO A 51 -22.25 -1.42 -19.46
CA PRO A 51 -21.70 -0.22 -18.87
C PRO A 51 -20.19 -0.36 -18.71
N LYS A 52 -19.47 0.75 -18.94
CA LYS A 52 -18.03 0.80 -18.67
C LYS A 52 -17.78 0.59 -17.18
N LEU A 53 -16.99 -0.44 -16.84
CA LEU A 53 -16.55 -0.71 -15.48
C LEU A 53 -15.04 -0.51 -15.40
N GLU A 54 -14.59 0.12 -14.33
CA GLU A 54 -13.17 0.39 -14.12
C GLU A 54 -12.50 -0.79 -13.40
N PRO A 55 -11.42 -1.36 -13.96
CA PRO A 55 -10.71 -2.50 -13.37
C PRO A 55 -10.13 -2.17 -11.99
N THR A 56 -9.66 -3.21 -11.30
CA THR A 56 -8.93 -3.10 -10.03
C THR A 56 -7.62 -3.88 -10.10
N LYS A 57 -6.78 -3.74 -9.06
CA LYS A 57 -5.55 -4.54 -8.90
C LYS A 57 -5.80 -6.05 -8.76
N TYR A 58 -7.05 -6.46 -8.53
CA TYR A 58 -7.42 -7.87 -8.31
C TYR A 58 -8.31 -8.45 -9.39
N ILE A 59 -9.06 -7.59 -10.09
CA ILE A 59 -10.01 -7.97 -11.11
C ILE A 59 -9.76 -7.12 -12.35
N ASN A 60 -9.28 -7.76 -13.40
CA ASN A 60 -9.26 -7.17 -14.72
C ASN A 60 -10.66 -7.24 -15.35
N ILE A 61 -11.00 -6.24 -16.16
CA ILE A 61 -12.28 -6.13 -16.84
C ILE A 61 -12.02 -6.17 -18.34
N VAL A 62 -12.62 -7.14 -19.02
CA VAL A 62 -12.60 -7.22 -20.49
C VAL A 62 -14.02 -7.00 -20.99
N GLN A 63 -14.20 -5.99 -21.83
CA GLN A 63 -15.49 -5.64 -22.40
C GLN A 63 -15.36 -5.38 -23.89
N GLY A 64 -16.30 -5.88 -24.69
CA GLY A 64 -16.30 -5.59 -26.12
C GLY A 64 -17.34 -6.38 -26.91
N PRO A 65 -17.64 -5.95 -28.14
CA PRO A 65 -18.46 -6.73 -29.05
C PRO A 65 -17.71 -7.98 -29.54
N ASP A 66 -18.44 -9.04 -29.82
CA ASP A 66 -17.93 -10.15 -30.63
C ASP A 66 -18.28 -9.97 -32.11
N LYS A 67 -17.80 -10.92 -32.93
CA LYS A 67 -18.00 -10.92 -34.38
C LYS A 67 -19.47 -11.07 -34.81
N THR A 68 -20.35 -11.45 -33.89
CA THR A 68 -21.78 -11.69 -34.13
C THR A 68 -22.65 -10.47 -33.78
N GLY A 69 -22.05 -9.41 -33.22
CA GLY A 69 -22.76 -8.23 -32.74
C GLY A 69 -23.27 -8.34 -31.30
N SER A 70 -22.97 -9.42 -30.60
CA SER A 70 -23.23 -9.56 -29.16
C SER A 70 -22.12 -8.90 -28.36
N PHE A 71 -22.38 -8.51 -27.10
CA PHE A 71 -21.38 -7.89 -26.24
C PHE A 71 -21.01 -8.78 -25.06
N TRP A 72 -19.71 -8.80 -24.76
CA TRP A 72 -19.10 -9.48 -23.63
C TRP A 72 -18.75 -8.50 -22.51
N LEU A 73 -19.04 -8.92 -21.28
CA LEU A 73 -18.50 -8.35 -20.05
C LEU A 73 -17.85 -9.47 -19.25
N CYS A 74 -16.53 -9.42 -19.08
CA CYS A 74 -15.76 -10.43 -18.38
C CYS A 74 -15.02 -9.86 -17.19
N PHE A 75 -15.01 -10.62 -16.09
CA PHE A 75 -14.22 -10.38 -14.88
C PHE A 75 -13.13 -11.44 -14.79
N ASP A 76 -11.88 -11.03 -14.92
CA ASP A 76 -10.70 -11.90 -14.86
C ASP A 76 -9.97 -11.72 -13.52
N VAL A 77 -9.66 -12.83 -12.85
CA VAL A 77 -8.96 -12.81 -11.57
C VAL A 77 -7.46 -12.69 -11.77
N LEU A 78 -6.85 -11.74 -11.08
CA LEU A 78 -5.41 -11.51 -11.14
C LEU A 78 -4.61 -12.15 -10.00
N LEU A 79 -5.28 -12.65 -8.94
CA LEU A 79 -4.63 -13.32 -7.81
C LEU A 79 -4.90 -14.84 -7.78
N PRO A 80 -3.89 -15.68 -7.97
CA PRO A 80 -4.03 -17.15 -7.96
C PRO A 80 -4.47 -17.73 -6.61
N ASP A 81 -4.06 -17.14 -5.48
CA ASP A 81 -4.18 -17.76 -4.15
C ASP A 81 -5.50 -17.45 -3.41
N GLN A 82 -6.51 -16.91 -4.09
CA GLN A 82 -7.75 -16.42 -3.47
C GLN A 82 -9.02 -16.99 -4.14
N GLU A 83 -8.97 -18.26 -4.56
CA GLU A 83 -10.08 -18.93 -5.26
C GLU A 83 -11.40 -18.88 -4.48
N ASN A 84 -11.38 -19.03 -3.16
CA ASN A 84 -12.58 -18.99 -2.31
C ASN A 84 -13.25 -17.60 -2.28
N VAL A 85 -12.44 -16.53 -2.26
CA VAL A 85 -12.96 -15.15 -2.29
C VAL A 85 -13.57 -14.86 -3.65
N PHE A 86 -12.94 -15.34 -4.72
CA PHE A 86 -13.49 -15.20 -6.06
C PHE A 86 -14.76 -16.02 -6.26
N ALA A 87 -14.85 -17.22 -5.69
CA ALA A 87 -16.07 -18.01 -5.67
C ALA A 87 -17.21 -17.21 -5.05
N ALA A 88 -16.98 -16.62 -3.87
CA ALA A 88 -17.95 -15.78 -3.19
C ALA A 88 -18.34 -14.53 -4.02
N PHE A 89 -17.36 -13.89 -4.67
CA PHE A 89 -17.61 -12.79 -5.61
C PHE A 89 -18.54 -13.24 -6.75
N CYS A 90 -18.22 -14.34 -7.42
CA CYS A 90 -18.98 -14.84 -8.56
C CYS A 90 -20.40 -15.24 -8.16
N GLU A 91 -20.57 -15.95 -7.04
CA GLU A 91 -21.89 -16.30 -6.49
C GLU A 91 -22.74 -15.06 -6.30
N ASN A 92 -22.10 -14.02 -5.76
CA ASN A 92 -22.78 -12.82 -5.36
C ASN A 92 -23.15 -11.93 -6.55
N ILE A 93 -22.31 -11.86 -7.60
CA ILE A 93 -22.66 -11.22 -8.87
C ILE A 93 -23.79 -12.00 -9.57
N VAL A 94 -23.67 -13.34 -9.69
CA VAL A 94 -24.66 -14.18 -10.39
C VAL A 94 -26.02 -14.19 -9.69
N SER A 95 -26.04 -14.24 -8.35
CA SER A 95 -27.28 -14.13 -7.58
C SER A 95 -27.94 -12.76 -7.74
N SER A 96 -27.16 -11.68 -7.89
CA SER A 96 -27.70 -10.33 -8.08
C SER A 96 -28.47 -10.12 -9.38
N ILE A 97 -28.19 -10.93 -10.41
CA ILE A 97 -28.88 -10.85 -11.72
C ILE A 97 -29.97 -11.90 -11.89
N SER A 98 -30.05 -12.85 -10.96
CA SER A 98 -31.08 -13.89 -11.00
C SER A 98 -32.47 -13.25 -10.90
N TYR A 99 -33.38 -13.65 -11.78
CA TYR A 99 -34.74 -13.14 -11.90
C TYR A 99 -34.87 -11.67 -12.33
N THR A 100 -33.81 -11.06 -12.86
CA THR A 100 -33.93 -9.78 -13.58
C THR A 100 -34.69 -9.98 -14.89
N VAL A 101 -35.39 -8.94 -15.38
CA VAL A 101 -36.29 -9.06 -16.54
C VAL A 101 -35.63 -8.51 -17.83
N THR A 102 -34.76 -7.51 -17.69
CA THR A 102 -34.09 -6.85 -18.82
C THR A 102 -32.58 -6.78 -18.64
N GLU A 103 -31.83 -6.75 -19.74
CA GLU A 103 -30.35 -6.65 -19.70
C GLU A 103 -29.89 -5.38 -18.95
N GLU A 104 -30.61 -4.27 -19.09
CA GLU A 104 -30.31 -3.03 -18.37
C GLU A 104 -30.41 -3.20 -16.84
N GLN A 105 -31.48 -3.86 -16.36
CA GLN A 105 -31.64 -4.16 -14.94
C GLN A 105 -30.53 -5.08 -14.43
N ALA A 106 -30.17 -6.11 -15.22
CA ALA A 106 -29.07 -7.00 -14.89
C ALA A 106 -27.74 -6.25 -14.79
N TYR A 107 -27.45 -5.33 -15.71
CA TYR A 107 -26.25 -4.51 -15.67
C TYR A 107 -26.21 -3.55 -14.48
N LEU A 108 -27.34 -2.93 -14.12
CA LEU A 108 -27.43 -2.10 -12.92
C LEU A 108 -27.15 -2.91 -11.66
N ALA A 109 -27.65 -4.14 -11.57
CA ALA A 109 -27.37 -5.06 -10.46
C ALA A 109 -25.88 -5.43 -10.40
N ILE A 110 -25.28 -5.83 -11.54
CA ILE A 110 -23.84 -6.11 -11.65
C ILE A 110 -23.02 -4.91 -11.20
N ARG A 111 -23.32 -3.71 -11.71
CA ARG A 111 -22.56 -2.49 -11.37
C ARG A 111 -22.63 -2.18 -9.88
N ARG A 112 -23.83 -2.27 -9.28
CA ARG A 112 -24.02 -2.04 -7.83
C ARG A 112 -23.24 -3.06 -7.01
N GLN A 113 -23.29 -4.32 -7.40
CA GLN A 113 -22.64 -5.38 -6.63
C GLN A 113 -21.13 -5.38 -6.81
N TYR A 114 -20.65 -5.11 -8.03
CA TYR A 114 -19.23 -4.86 -8.31
C TYR A 114 -18.70 -3.64 -7.53
N ALA A 115 -19.47 -2.55 -7.40
CA ALA A 115 -19.06 -1.40 -6.60
C ALA A 115 -18.89 -1.74 -5.11
N LYS A 116 -19.81 -2.54 -4.54
CA LYS A 116 -19.69 -3.04 -3.16
C LYS A 116 -18.44 -3.92 -3.00
N TRP A 117 -18.20 -4.83 -3.94
CA TRP A 117 -17.00 -5.65 -3.94
C TRP A 117 -15.73 -4.84 -4.16
N LYS A 118 -15.76 -3.79 -4.99
CA LYS A 118 -14.63 -2.86 -5.15
C LYS A 118 -14.31 -2.13 -3.85
N ALA A 119 -15.32 -1.77 -3.06
CA ALA A 119 -15.12 -1.23 -1.72
C ALA A 119 -14.63 -2.30 -0.74
N LEU A 120 -15.16 -3.52 -0.80
CA LEU A 120 -14.66 -4.64 0.01
C LEU A 120 -13.22 -4.97 -0.34
N PHE A 121 -12.83 -5.10 -1.60
CA PHE A 121 -11.44 -5.29 -2.01
C PHE A 121 -10.51 -4.14 -1.62
N ARG A 122 -11.04 -2.94 -1.34
CA ARG A 122 -10.26 -1.85 -0.73
C ARG A 122 -10.12 -2.02 0.78
N ASN A 123 -11.14 -2.56 1.45
CA ASN A 123 -11.21 -2.72 2.91
C ASN A 123 -10.80 -4.12 3.41
N SER A 124 -10.71 -5.10 2.52
CA SER A 124 -10.35 -6.52 2.72
C SER A 124 -9.03 -6.85 2.03
N SER A 125 -8.50 -5.93 1.24
CA SER A 125 -7.07 -5.87 1.09
C SER A 125 -6.52 -5.46 2.44
N GLY A 126 -6.14 -6.45 3.26
CA GLY A 126 -4.93 -6.26 4.03
C GLY A 126 -3.92 -5.74 3.02
N VAL A 127 -3.62 -4.45 3.10
CA VAL A 127 -2.45 -3.93 2.42
C VAL A 127 -1.34 -4.79 3.00
N ILE A 128 -0.77 -5.68 2.19
CA ILE A 128 0.44 -6.39 2.58
C ILE A 128 1.49 -5.30 2.52
N PHE A 129 1.57 -4.51 3.58
CA PHE A 129 2.68 -3.62 3.80
C PHE A 129 3.90 -4.52 3.86
N SER A 130 4.89 -4.22 3.01
CA SER A 130 6.16 -4.88 3.14
C SER A 130 6.69 -4.62 4.56
N LYS A 131 7.45 -5.56 5.10
CA LYS A 131 8.07 -5.38 6.42
C LYS A 131 8.90 -4.09 6.43
N GLU A 132 9.53 -3.78 5.31
CA GLU A 132 10.33 -2.58 5.08
C GLU A 132 9.49 -1.31 5.19
N TYR A 133 8.27 -1.28 4.64
CA TYR A 133 7.37 -0.14 4.77
C TYR A 133 6.91 0.06 6.22
N ILE A 134 6.48 -1.02 6.90
CA ILE A 134 6.08 -0.96 8.32
C ILE A 134 7.26 -0.48 9.18
N GLN A 135 8.46 -1.00 8.93
CA GLN A 135 9.67 -0.64 9.65
C GLN A 135 10.08 0.82 9.40
N GLY A 136 10.00 1.31 8.16
CA GLY A 136 10.24 2.70 7.81
C GLY A 136 9.28 3.62 8.56
N PHE A 137 7.99 3.36 8.44
CA PHE A 137 6.94 4.14 9.09
C PHE A 137 7.02 4.12 10.62
N PHE A 138 7.32 2.95 11.20
CA PHE A 138 7.61 2.83 12.63
C PHE A 138 8.75 3.78 13.05
N GLY A 139 9.84 3.82 12.28
CA GLY A 139 10.96 4.68 12.60
C GLY A 139 10.68 6.18 12.42
N GLU A 140 9.84 6.55 11.45
CA GLU A 140 9.34 7.93 11.32
C GLU A 140 8.55 8.36 12.56
N LEU A 141 7.57 7.57 12.98
CA LEU A 141 6.79 7.85 14.19
C LEU A 141 7.65 7.84 15.46
N PHE A 142 8.59 6.90 15.55
CA PHE A 142 9.53 6.83 16.67
C PHE A 142 10.37 8.09 16.76
N PHE A 143 10.90 8.57 15.64
CA PHE A 143 11.68 9.79 15.57
C PHE A 143 10.85 11.04 15.86
N LEU A 144 9.63 11.10 15.33
CA LEU A 144 8.67 12.16 15.65
C LEU A 144 8.46 12.25 17.18
N SER A 145 8.11 11.13 17.80
CA SER A 145 7.86 11.03 19.24
C SER A 145 9.09 11.36 20.10
N ARG A 146 10.25 10.75 19.79
CA ARG A 146 11.42 10.76 20.67
C ARG A 146 12.39 11.90 20.45
N PHE A 147 12.39 12.53 19.27
CA PHE A 147 13.32 13.61 18.95
C PHE A 147 12.58 14.88 18.54
N MET A 148 11.74 14.82 17.51
CA MET A 148 11.16 16.04 16.92
C MET A 148 10.25 16.79 17.90
N ILE A 149 9.37 16.08 18.62
CA ILE A 149 8.50 16.71 19.62
C ILE A 149 9.31 17.34 20.76
N GLY A 150 10.33 16.66 21.27
CA GLY A 150 11.19 17.18 22.33
C GLY A 150 11.99 18.42 21.91
N LYS A 151 12.48 18.44 20.67
CA LYS A 151 13.32 19.53 20.15
C LYS A 151 12.53 20.75 19.68
N TYR A 152 11.40 20.54 19.01
CA TYR A 152 10.67 21.60 18.31
C TYR A 152 9.28 21.89 18.88
N GLY A 153 8.80 21.06 19.82
CA GLY A 153 7.44 21.10 20.33
C GLY A 153 6.44 20.35 19.43
N VAL A 154 5.32 19.93 20.01
CA VAL A 154 4.31 19.04 19.39
C VAL A 154 3.81 19.59 18.04
N GLU A 155 3.36 20.86 18.01
CA GLU A 155 2.76 21.46 16.82
C GLU A 155 3.74 21.53 15.65
N ARG A 156 4.93 22.09 15.88
CA ARG A 156 5.93 22.26 14.82
C ARG A 156 6.45 20.91 14.34
N ALA A 157 6.64 19.96 15.26
CA ALA A 157 7.08 18.61 14.91
C ALA A 157 6.10 17.91 13.96
N ILE A 158 4.81 17.89 14.29
CA ILE A 158 3.76 17.27 13.45
C ILE A 158 3.65 17.98 12.10
N LYS A 159 3.64 19.32 12.09
CA LYS A 159 3.57 20.11 10.83
C LYS A 159 4.81 19.92 9.95
N SER A 160 5.98 19.64 10.53
CA SER A 160 7.23 19.39 9.80
C SER A 160 7.36 17.99 9.21
N TRP A 161 6.55 17.03 9.66
CA TRP A 161 6.59 15.65 9.17
C TRP A 161 5.92 15.55 7.81
N SER A 162 6.70 15.33 6.77
CA SER A 162 6.25 15.35 5.37
C SER A 162 6.49 14.03 4.63
N GLY A 163 7.21 13.07 5.22
CA GLY A 163 7.50 11.77 4.61
C GLY A 163 6.24 11.03 4.12
N VAL A 164 5.17 11.06 4.93
CA VAL A 164 3.85 10.49 4.60
C VAL A 164 3.11 11.21 3.47
N ASP A 165 3.53 12.43 3.13
CA ASP A 165 2.97 13.22 2.02
C ASP A 165 3.69 12.95 0.70
N GLY A 166 4.67 12.02 0.69
CA GLY A 166 5.44 11.65 -0.51
C GLY A 166 6.53 12.66 -0.88
N THR A 167 6.93 13.53 0.05
CA THR A 167 8.08 14.43 -0.15
C THR A 167 9.38 13.64 -0.17
N SER A 168 10.43 14.22 -0.76
CA SER A 168 11.74 13.56 -0.83
C SER A 168 12.50 13.53 0.49
N LYS A 169 12.03 14.26 1.51
CA LYS A 169 12.56 14.31 2.87
C LYS A 169 11.45 13.94 3.84
N ASP A 170 11.80 13.26 4.94
CA ASP A 170 10.80 12.85 5.92
C ASP A 170 10.38 13.98 6.85
N PHE A 171 11.31 14.86 7.23
CA PHE A 171 11.01 16.07 7.99
C PHE A 171 11.74 17.28 7.42
N SER A 172 11.08 18.43 7.44
CA SER A 172 11.68 19.72 7.10
C SER A 172 11.19 20.82 8.02
N ILE A 173 12.12 21.51 8.68
CA ILE A 173 11.81 22.56 9.66
C ILE A 173 12.92 23.59 9.69
N ASP A 174 12.52 24.86 9.63
CA ASP A 174 13.44 26.01 9.52
C ASP A 174 14.38 25.83 8.30
N ALA A 175 15.69 25.77 8.53
CA ALA A 175 16.70 25.51 7.50
C ALA A 175 17.18 24.05 7.45
N ASN A 176 16.66 23.18 8.33
CA ASN A 176 17.08 21.79 8.46
C ASN A 176 16.11 20.84 7.76
N TRP A 177 16.64 19.73 7.28
CA TRP A 177 15.86 18.59 6.83
C TRP A 177 16.42 17.29 7.42
N TYR A 178 15.55 16.32 7.60
CA TYR A 178 15.89 14.99 8.10
C TYR A 178 15.37 13.93 7.13
N GLU A 179 16.27 13.05 6.70
CA GLU A 179 15.95 11.84 5.95
C GLU A 179 16.20 10.65 6.88
N LEU A 180 15.18 9.84 7.13
CA LEU A 180 15.23 8.73 8.07
C LEU A 180 15.41 7.42 7.32
N LYS A 181 16.25 6.56 7.89
CA LYS A 181 16.42 5.19 7.43
C LYS A 181 16.37 4.23 8.60
N THR A 182 15.31 3.45 8.65
CA THR A 182 15.14 2.40 9.65
C THR A 182 15.62 1.07 9.08
N ILE A 183 16.72 0.55 9.62
CA ILE A 183 17.38 -0.67 9.13
C ILE A 183 17.47 -1.71 10.26
N GLY A 184 17.64 -2.98 9.89
CA GLY A 184 17.87 -4.04 10.88
C GLY A 184 19.13 -3.76 11.71
N ALA A 185 19.13 -4.13 13.00
CA ALA A 185 20.19 -3.80 13.96
C ALA A 185 21.60 -4.21 13.49
N LYS A 186 21.68 -5.33 12.76
CA LYS A 186 22.93 -5.88 12.21
C LYS A 186 23.18 -5.49 10.76
N SER A 187 22.36 -4.64 10.16
CA SER A 187 22.55 -4.20 8.77
C SER A 187 23.84 -3.39 8.64
N PRO A 188 24.77 -3.78 7.76
CA PRO A 188 26.02 -3.04 7.54
C PRO A 188 25.83 -1.86 6.58
N VAL A 189 24.70 -1.82 5.86
CA VAL A 189 24.43 -0.84 4.81
C VAL A 189 23.09 -0.15 5.03
N VAL A 190 23.00 1.06 4.52
CA VAL A 190 21.77 1.84 4.39
C VAL A 190 21.52 2.12 2.91
N GLN A 191 20.28 1.93 2.46
CA GLN A 191 19.88 2.16 1.07
C GLN A 191 19.33 3.58 0.91
N ILE A 192 19.76 4.26 -0.15
CA ILE A 192 19.21 5.51 -0.64
C ILE A 192 18.48 5.19 -1.94
N SER A 193 17.16 5.30 -1.92
CA SER A 193 16.28 4.84 -2.99
C SER A 193 16.04 5.88 -4.08
N SER A 194 16.49 7.13 -3.88
CA SER A 194 16.59 8.10 -4.96
C SER A 194 17.58 9.21 -4.62
N ILE A 195 18.13 9.85 -5.66
CA ILE A 195 18.97 11.07 -5.55
C ILE A 195 18.27 12.12 -4.68
N SER A 196 16.97 12.30 -4.87
CA SER A 196 16.20 13.36 -4.21
C SER A 196 16.21 13.27 -2.69
N GLN A 197 16.50 12.10 -2.11
CA GLN A 197 16.50 11.90 -0.66
C GLN A 197 17.64 12.66 0.03
N LEU A 198 18.82 12.73 -0.58
CA LEU A 198 19.97 13.44 0.00
C LEU A 198 20.42 14.67 -0.82
N ASP A 199 19.78 14.91 -1.95
CA ASP A 199 20.00 16.13 -2.75
C ASP A 199 19.31 17.33 -2.10
N SER A 200 20.11 18.35 -1.78
CA SER A 200 19.70 19.62 -1.17
C SER A 200 20.88 20.60 -1.19
N ASP A 201 20.61 21.87 -1.48
CA ASP A 201 21.60 22.94 -1.34
C ASP A 201 21.84 23.33 0.13
N ASN A 202 20.91 23.00 1.03
CA ASN A 202 21.06 23.21 2.48
C ASN A 202 21.61 21.95 3.16
N GLU A 203 22.42 22.14 4.19
CA GLU A 203 22.83 21.07 5.09
C GLU A 203 21.61 20.41 5.73
N GLY A 204 21.70 19.10 5.98
CA GLY A 204 20.68 18.38 6.71
C GLY A 204 21.23 17.13 7.36
N PHE A 205 20.35 16.19 7.68
CA PHE A 205 20.72 15.04 8.47
C PHE A 205 20.14 13.75 7.89
N LEU A 206 21.02 12.76 7.70
CA LEU A 206 20.62 11.37 7.56
C LEU A 206 20.52 10.77 8.96
N VAL A 207 19.35 10.29 9.33
CA VAL A 207 19.09 9.66 10.63
C VAL A 207 18.93 8.17 10.43
N ILE A 208 19.80 7.37 11.05
CA ILE A 208 19.72 5.90 10.96
C ILE A 208 19.20 5.35 12.28
N ASN A 209 18.01 4.73 12.20
CA ASN A 209 17.44 3.95 13.29
C ASN A 209 17.79 2.47 13.08
N LYS A 210 18.48 1.87 14.05
CA LYS A 210 18.77 0.43 14.05
C LYS A 210 17.75 -0.29 14.91
N VAL A 211 17.01 -1.22 14.31
CA VAL A 211 15.90 -1.91 14.97
C VAL A 211 16.02 -3.42 14.90
N GLU A 212 15.54 -4.11 15.92
CA GLU A 212 15.36 -5.55 15.92
C GLU A 212 13.87 -5.88 15.99
N THR A 213 13.41 -6.78 15.12
CA THR A 213 12.03 -7.27 15.15
C THR A 213 11.87 -8.23 16.32
N MET A 214 10.86 -7.99 17.15
CA MET A 214 10.58 -8.77 18.36
C MET A 214 9.33 -9.64 18.19
N SER A 215 9.11 -10.57 19.11
CA SER A 215 7.89 -11.38 19.16
C SER A 215 6.70 -10.54 19.65
N ASP A 216 5.48 -11.06 19.47
CA ASP A 216 4.25 -10.35 19.83
C ASP A 216 4.13 -10.10 21.35
N GLU A 217 4.80 -10.91 22.18
CA GLU A 217 4.86 -10.79 23.64
C GLU A 217 5.78 -9.66 24.12
N TYR A 218 6.57 -9.05 23.23
CA TYR A 218 7.45 -7.95 23.60
C TYR A 218 6.64 -6.69 23.97
N ASP A 219 6.88 -6.16 25.17
CA ASP A 219 6.18 -5.02 25.74
C ASP A 219 7.14 -3.88 26.12
N GLY A 220 7.94 -3.45 25.15
CA GLY A 220 8.75 -2.23 25.29
C GLY A 220 7.91 -0.97 25.12
N ALA A 221 8.33 0.13 25.77
CA ALA A 221 7.76 1.45 25.46
C ALA A 221 8.03 1.81 23.99
N ASP A 222 7.04 2.39 23.31
CA ASP A 222 7.13 2.77 21.89
C ASP A 222 7.59 1.63 20.95
N CYS A 223 7.25 0.39 21.29
CA CYS A 223 7.69 -0.79 20.53
C CYS A 223 6.90 -1.05 19.24
N CYS A 224 5.82 -0.31 18.97
CA CYS A 224 5.03 -0.48 17.75
C CYS A 224 4.37 0.83 17.33
N ILE A 225 3.87 0.86 16.08
CA ILE A 225 3.16 2.02 15.51
C ILE A 225 1.96 2.40 16.38
N LYS A 226 1.21 1.41 16.90
CA LYS A 226 0.02 1.67 17.72
C LYS A 226 0.37 2.42 19.02
N SER A 227 1.42 2.01 19.73
CA SER A 227 1.81 2.69 20.98
C SER A 227 2.36 4.08 20.72
N LEU A 228 3.15 4.25 19.65
CA LEU A 228 3.64 5.55 19.20
C LEU A 228 2.51 6.51 18.82
N PHE A 229 1.55 6.04 18.03
CA PHE A 229 0.38 6.83 17.65
C PHE A 229 -0.37 7.33 18.88
N ASN A 230 -0.70 6.45 19.83
CA ASN A 230 -1.38 6.85 21.06
C ASN A 230 -0.55 7.86 21.87
N SER A 231 0.74 7.60 22.05
CA SER A 231 1.66 8.47 22.79
C SER A 231 1.77 9.87 22.18
N ILE A 232 1.77 9.98 20.85
CA ILE A 232 1.77 11.28 20.15
C ILE A 232 0.41 11.96 20.30
N SER A 233 -0.69 11.23 20.07
CA SER A 233 -2.05 11.76 20.20
C SER A 233 -2.34 12.30 21.60
N ASP A 234 -1.88 11.63 22.66
CA ASP A 234 -2.06 12.07 24.05
C ASP A 234 -1.33 13.41 24.37
N GLN A 235 -0.34 13.80 23.55
CA GLN A 235 0.37 15.07 23.69
C GLN A 235 -0.28 16.22 22.93
N ILE A 236 -1.19 15.92 21.99
CA ILE A 236 -1.91 16.93 21.21
C ILE A 236 -3.07 17.45 22.05
N LYS A 237 -3.13 18.77 22.24
CA LYS A 237 -4.19 19.46 23.01
C LYS A 237 -5.11 20.31 22.14
N ASP A 238 -4.74 20.48 20.88
CA ASP A 238 -5.38 21.37 19.92
C ASP A 238 -6.12 20.53 18.87
N GLU A 239 -7.41 20.80 18.68
CA GLU A 239 -8.30 20.01 17.82
C GLU A 239 -7.93 20.12 16.33
N GLU A 240 -7.42 21.27 15.90
CA GLU A 240 -6.92 21.46 14.53
C GLU A 240 -5.67 20.60 14.31
N LEU A 241 -4.73 20.60 15.25
CA LEU A 241 -3.53 19.78 15.19
C LEU A 241 -3.84 18.27 15.27
N GLU A 242 -4.84 17.87 16.05
CA GLU A 242 -5.32 16.48 16.11
C GLU A 242 -5.85 16.04 14.75
N THR A 243 -6.62 16.92 14.09
CA THR A 243 -7.12 16.68 12.72
C THR A 243 -5.96 16.52 11.73
N ILE A 244 -4.97 17.42 11.76
CA ILE A 244 -3.78 17.35 10.88
C ILE A 244 -3.03 16.04 11.07
N PHE A 245 -2.78 15.63 12.32
CA PHE A 245 -2.10 14.37 12.60
C PHE A 245 -2.93 13.16 12.15
N GLY A 246 -4.25 13.18 12.40
CA GLY A 246 -5.17 12.14 11.95
C GLY A 246 -5.20 11.98 10.42
N GLU A 247 -5.20 13.09 9.67
CA GLU A 247 -5.15 13.09 8.20
C GLU A 247 -3.82 12.51 7.68
N LYS A 248 -2.69 12.90 8.29
CA LYS A 248 -1.36 12.33 7.99
C LYS A 248 -1.31 10.83 8.27
N MET A 249 -1.90 10.36 9.36
CA MET A 249 -1.98 8.93 9.65
C MET A 249 -2.86 8.20 8.63
N ALA A 250 -3.99 8.80 8.24
CA ALA A 250 -4.89 8.21 7.26
C ALA A 250 -4.26 8.09 5.85
N SER A 251 -3.38 9.01 5.45
CA SER A 251 -2.73 8.99 4.13
C SER A 251 -1.81 7.78 3.92
N THR A 252 -1.29 7.20 5.02
CA THR A 252 -0.45 5.99 5.00
C THR A 252 -1.22 4.72 4.62
N ASN A 253 -2.56 4.77 4.67
CA ASN A 253 -3.45 3.62 4.55
C ASN A 253 -3.26 2.53 5.62
N ILE A 254 -2.47 2.78 6.68
CA ILE A 254 -2.36 1.91 7.85
C ILE A 254 -3.45 2.30 8.85
N PHE A 255 -4.33 1.36 9.17
CA PHE A 255 -5.45 1.56 10.08
C PHE A 255 -5.28 0.80 11.40
N SER A 256 -6.02 1.21 12.43
CA SER A 256 -5.91 0.67 13.79
C SER A 256 -6.23 -0.83 13.93
N ASN A 257 -6.96 -1.40 12.97
CA ASN A 257 -7.29 -2.82 12.89
C ASN A 257 -6.26 -3.66 12.11
N ASP A 258 -5.27 -3.04 11.46
CA ASP A 258 -4.22 -3.76 10.75
C ASP A 258 -3.28 -4.46 11.73
N LYS A 259 -2.92 -5.72 11.44
CA LYS A 259 -1.90 -6.42 12.23
C LYS A 259 -0.55 -5.70 12.21
N ALA A 260 -0.26 -4.97 11.12
CA ALA A 260 0.94 -4.17 10.94
C ALA A 260 1.19 -3.18 12.09
N VAL A 261 0.14 -2.56 12.66
CA VAL A 261 0.33 -1.58 13.75
C VAL A 261 0.82 -2.18 15.06
N ASN A 262 0.68 -3.51 15.21
CA ASN A 262 1.10 -4.24 16.41
C ASN A 262 2.47 -4.92 16.23
N MET A 263 3.09 -4.84 15.05
CA MET A 263 4.41 -5.41 14.82
C MET A 263 5.44 -4.77 15.76
N LYS A 264 6.21 -5.61 16.45
CA LYS A 264 7.09 -5.20 17.55
C LYS A 264 8.51 -4.96 17.08
N PHE A 265 9.06 -3.83 17.47
CA PHE A 265 10.44 -3.43 17.23
C PHE A 265 11.10 -2.96 18.51
N ALA A 266 12.35 -3.33 18.73
CA ALA A 266 13.22 -2.71 19.71
C ALA A 266 14.24 -1.82 18.98
N VAL A 267 14.26 -0.53 19.32
CA VAL A 267 15.26 0.41 18.78
C VAL A 267 16.56 0.25 19.58
N GLN A 268 17.62 -0.18 18.90
CA GLN A 268 18.94 -0.41 19.48
C GLN A 268 19.77 0.88 19.48
N SER A 269 19.67 1.69 18.43
CA SER A 269 20.33 2.99 18.35
C SER A 269 19.65 3.91 17.34
N THR A 270 19.77 5.21 17.59
CA THR A 270 19.48 6.28 16.62
C THR A 270 20.74 7.10 16.47
N THR A 271 21.26 7.20 15.24
CA THR A 271 22.50 7.91 14.95
C THR A 271 22.24 8.98 13.88
N PHE A 272 22.78 10.17 14.10
CA PHE A 272 22.64 11.31 13.19
C PHE A 272 23.93 11.51 12.42
N TYR A 273 23.82 11.67 11.11
CA TYR A 273 24.94 12.01 10.24
C TYR A 273 24.67 13.33 9.55
N LYS A 274 25.61 14.27 9.66
CA LYS A 274 25.51 15.54 8.95
C LYS A 274 25.70 15.29 7.45
N VAL A 275 24.76 15.80 6.66
CA VAL A 275 24.78 15.73 5.19
C VAL A 275 25.08 17.12 4.66
N ASP A 276 26.36 17.34 4.35
CA ASP A 276 26.89 18.54 3.70
C ASP A 276 27.63 18.16 2.40
N ASP A 277 28.52 19.02 1.92
CA ASP A 277 29.26 18.79 0.68
C ASP A 277 30.38 17.73 0.83
N ASP A 278 30.82 17.43 2.07
CA ASP A 278 31.81 16.39 2.34
C ASP A 278 31.17 15.00 2.54
N PHE A 279 29.85 14.94 2.73
CA PHE A 279 29.10 13.69 2.89
C PHE A 279 29.02 12.91 1.56
N PRO A 280 29.17 11.57 1.57
CA PRO A 280 29.10 10.74 0.37
C PRO A 280 27.65 10.64 -0.15
N ARG A 281 27.15 11.70 -0.79
CA ARG A 281 25.84 11.74 -1.46
C ARG A 281 25.98 11.87 -2.97
N LEU A 282 24.99 11.37 -3.69
CA LEU A 282 24.79 11.67 -5.10
C LEU A 282 23.75 12.78 -5.22
N THR A 283 24.11 13.89 -5.85
CA THR A 283 23.19 14.98 -6.22
C THR A 283 22.91 14.96 -7.72
N ARG A 284 21.87 15.67 -8.17
CA ARG A 284 21.64 15.87 -9.61
C ARG A 284 22.85 16.50 -10.32
N LYS A 285 23.58 17.38 -9.63
CA LYS A 285 24.82 17.99 -10.14
C LYS A 285 25.93 16.95 -10.32
N ASN A 286 26.08 15.99 -9.40
CA ASN A 286 27.11 14.94 -9.50
C ASN A 286 26.78 13.88 -10.56
N VAL A 287 25.50 13.55 -10.74
CA VAL A 287 25.09 12.59 -11.77
C VAL A 287 25.28 13.17 -13.18
N GLY A 288 25.00 14.46 -13.38
CA GLY A 288 25.43 15.21 -14.57
C GLY A 288 24.69 14.89 -15.88
N PHE A 289 23.72 13.97 -15.87
CA PHE A 289 22.92 13.60 -17.05
C PHE A 289 21.42 13.71 -16.75
N SER A 290 20.70 14.49 -17.56
CA SER A 290 19.25 14.72 -17.41
C SER A 290 18.40 13.47 -17.71
N GLU A 291 18.94 12.54 -18.49
CA GLU A 291 18.29 11.31 -18.92
C GLU A 291 18.24 10.26 -17.80
N ILE A 292 19.10 10.40 -16.78
CA ILE A 292 19.14 9.49 -15.64
C ILE A 292 18.13 9.98 -14.60
N ASN A 293 16.96 9.34 -14.55
CA ASN A 293 15.90 9.74 -13.62
C ASN A 293 16.00 9.06 -12.24
N ASP A 294 16.19 7.74 -12.21
CA ASP A 294 16.23 6.94 -10.98
C ASP A 294 17.64 6.38 -10.73
N VAL A 295 18.19 6.65 -9.53
CA VAL A 295 19.48 6.13 -9.08
C VAL A 295 19.33 5.71 -7.63
N GLN A 296 19.68 4.45 -7.39
CA GLN A 296 19.67 3.84 -6.08
C GLN A 296 21.10 3.45 -5.73
N TYR A 297 21.50 3.71 -4.49
CA TYR A 297 22.83 3.37 -4.01
C TYR A 297 22.80 3.08 -2.51
N SER A 298 23.86 2.45 -2.02
CA SER A 298 23.98 2.10 -0.61
C SER A 298 25.22 2.71 0.01
N LEU A 299 25.13 3.07 1.29
CA LEU A 299 26.26 3.56 2.08
C LEU A 299 26.62 2.52 3.15
N SER A 300 27.93 2.33 3.37
CA SER A 300 28.45 1.54 4.49
C SER A 300 28.26 2.31 5.79
N VAL A 301 27.46 1.78 6.72
CA VAL A 301 27.15 2.45 7.99
C VAL A 301 28.41 2.66 8.83
N GLU A 302 29.35 1.70 8.81
CA GLU A 302 30.62 1.82 9.54
C GLU A 302 31.47 2.99 9.01
N SER A 303 31.52 3.16 7.69
CA SER A 303 32.29 4.23 7.04
C SER A 303 31.68 5.62 7.25
N LEU A 304 30.40 5.71 7.66
CA LEU A 304 29.74 6.97 7.95
C LEU A 304 30.12 7.58 9.30
N LYS A 305 30.82 6.85 10.19
CA LYS A 305 31.15 7.30 11.55
C LYS A 305 31.82 8.68 11.64
N LYS A 306 32.63 9.05 10.64
CA LYS A 306 33.28 10.37 10.59
C LYS A 306 32.32 11.55 10.35
N TYR A 307 31.09 11.29 9.89
CA TYR A 307 30.04 12.28 9.67
C TYR A 307 29.02 12.31 10.81
N GLU A 308 29.20 11.46 11.84
CA GLU A 308 28.29 11.38 12.98
C GLU A 308 28.32 12.66 13.80
N VAL A 309 27.15 13.13 14.20
CA VAL A 309 26.96 14.33 15.02
C VAL A 309 26.04 14.05 16.19
N ASN A 310 26.20 14.80 17.27
CA ASN A 310 25.28 14.79 18.40
C ASN A 310 24.39 16.03 18.34
N LEU A 311 23.07 15.83 18.27
CA LEU A 311 22.08 16.92 18.17
C LEU A 311 21.28 17.12 19.47
N ASN A 312 21.70 16.47 20.56
CA ASN A 312 21.09 16.56 21.88
C ASN A 312 21.62 17.74 22.73
N ASP A 313 22.39 18.65 22.13
CA ASP A 313 22.79 19.93 22.73
C ASP A 313 21.82 21.07 22.31
#